data_AF-A0A959SQQ9-F1
#
_entry.id   AF-A0A959SQQ9-F1
#
_cell.length_a   1.000
_cell.length_b   1.000
_cell.length_c   1.000
_cell.angle_alpha   90.00
_cell.angle_beta   90.00
_cell.angle_gamma   90.00
#
_symmetry.space_group_name_H-M   'P 1'
#
loop_
_entity.id
_entity.type
_entity.pdbx_description
1 polymer ?
#
loop_
_entity_poly.entity_id
_entity_poly.type
_entity_poly.pdbx_seq_one_letter_code
_entity_poly.pdbx_strand_id
1 'polypeptide(L)'
;MREQLAQWTHLVPEGTGGLVVLLVEVFIALAIVGWAYNRGFRPTERGSLVRLPLLTLSFGLALLVRHIHDELWQPVLIAAAVIIAGFFSRSGHGRGMGVPMMMIAALLGLGYILSAATLTVVATLVYMLSPVPKR
;
A
#
# COMPACT_ATOMS: atom_id res chain seq x y z
N MET A 1 -7.01 -6.85 -32.52
CA MET A 1 -6.94 -6.53 -31.08
C MET A 1 -5.67 -7.06 -30.41
N ARG A 2 -5.31 -8.35 -30.55
CA ARG A 2 -4.03 -8.90 -30.03
C ARG A 2 -2.78 -8.27 -30.66
N GLU A 3 -2.81 -7.95 -31.94
CA GLU A 3 -1.67 -7.34 -32.65
C GLU A 3 -1.42 -5.88 -32.25
N GLN A 4 -2.49 -5.11 -32.02
CA GLN A 4 -2.37 -3.76 -31.46
C GLN A 4 -1.79 -3.81 -30.05
N LEU A 5 -2.24 -4.73 -29.19
CA LEU A 5 -1.68 -4.91 -27.85
C LEU A 5 -0.17 -5.21 -27.88
N ALA A 6 0.28 -6.07 -28.80
CA ALA A 6 1.71 -6.34 -29.03
C ALA A 6 2.49 -5.10 -29.50
N GLN A 7 1.82 -4.23 -30.26
CA GLN A 7 2.34 -2.95 -30.72
C GLN A 7 2.39 -1.88 -29.62
N TRP A 8 1.63 -2.01 -28.53
CA TRP A 8 1.77 -1.12 -27.37
C TRP A 8 2.79 -1.65 -26.36
N THR A 9 2.92 -2.97 -26.22
CA THR A 9 3.83 -3.58 -25.24
C THR A 9 5.32 -3.41 -25.57
N HIS A 10 5.71 -3.22 -26.83
CA HIS A 10 7.12 -2.96 -27.17
C HIS A 10 7.54 -1.50 -26.93
N LEU A 11 6.59 -0.58 -26.75
CA LEU A 11 6.85 0.80 -26.33
C LEU A 11 7.06 0.90 -24.81
N VAL A 12 6.74 -0.16 -24.08
CA VAL A 12 6.93 -0.27 -22.64
C VAL A 12 8.35 -0.83 -22.43
N PRO A 13 9.29 -0.06 -21.85
CA PRO A 13 10.62 -0.57 -21.55
C PRO A 13 10.50 -1.85 -20.74
N GLU A 14 11.28 -2.88 -21.05
CA GLU A 14 11.29 -4.15 -20.32
C GLU A 14 11.38 -3.88 -18.81
N GLY A 15 10.37 -4.33 -18.04
CA GLY A 15 10.24 -4.06 -16.60
C GLY A 15 9.22 -2.98 -16.22
N THR A 16 8.85 -2.05 -17.11
CA THR A 16 7.90 -0.96 -16.82
C THR A 16 6.47 -1.46 -16.60
N GLY A 17 6.07 -2.52 -17.32
CA GLY A 17 4.78 -3.19 -17.09
C GLY A 17 4.65 -3.72 -15.65
N GLY A 18 5.74 -4.27 -15.09
CA GLY A 18 5.77 -4.73 -13.70
C GLY A 18 5.66 -3.59 -12.68
N LEU A 19 6.18 -2.41 -13.00
CA LEU A 19 6.09 -1.22 -12.16
C LEU A 19 4.68 -0.62 -12.16
N VAL A 20 4.04 -0.56 -13.33
CA VAL A 20 2.65 -0.08 -13.45
C VAL A 20 1.71 -1.01 -12.70
N VAL A 21 1.88 -2.32 -12.84
CA VAL A 21 1.09 -3.31 -12.07
C VAL A 21 1.31 -3.12 -10.58
N LEU A 22 2.55 -3.01 -10.11
CA LEU A 22 2.86 -2.77 -8.70
C LEU A 22 2.23 -1.47 -8.18
N LEU A 23 2.27 -0.40 -8.98
CA LEU A 23 1.63 0.88 -8.63
C LEU A 23 0.11 0.72 -8.48
N VAL A 24 -0.52 0.01 -9.42
CA VAL A 24 -1.96 -0.25 -9.40
C VAL A 24 -2.34 -1.10 -8.19
N GLU A 25 -1.57 -2.14 -7.88
CA GLU A 25 -1.79 -3.00 -6.71
C GLU A 25 -1.70 -2.21 -5.40
N VAL A 26 -0.63 -1.41 -5.23
CA VAL A 26 -0.46 -0.52 -4.08
C VAL A 26 -1.61 0.47 -3.99
N PHE A 27 -1.99 1.11 -5.10
CA PHE A 27 -3.09 2.07 -5.15
C PHE A 27 -4.43 1.42 -4.72
N ILE A 28 -4.76 0.25 -5.25
CA ILE A 28 -5.98 -0.48 -4.93
C ILE A 28 -6.00 -0.83 -3.44
N ALA A 29 -4.91 -1.37 -2.89
CA ALA A 29 -4.82 -1.71 -1.48
C ALA A 29 -5.02 -0.48 -0.57
N LEU A 30 -4.38 0.64 -0.92
CA LEU A 30 -4.55 1.92 -0.21
C LEU A 30 -5.99 2.42 -0.29
N ALA A 31 -6.64 2.33 -1.46
CA ALA A 31 -8.00 2.79 -1.65
C ALA A 31 -8.99 1.97 -0.81
N ILE A 32 -8.86 0.64 -0.79
CA ILE A 32 -9.74 -0.26 -0.01
C ILE A 32 -9.61 0.04 1.48
N VAL A 33 -8.39 0.09 2.00
CA VAL A 33 -8.17 0.29 3.43
C VAL A 33 -8.46 1.74 3.83
N GLY A 34 -8.15 2.71 2.96
CA GLY A 34 -8.48 4.12 3.17
C GLY A 34 -9.98 4.37 3.20
N TRP A 35 -10.74 3.67 2.37
CA TRP A 35 -12.20 3.66 2.43
C TRP A 35 -12.70 3.10 3.77
N ALA A 36 -12.18 1.94 4.19
CA ALA A 36 -12.56 1.32 5.46
C ALA A 36 -12.20 2.22 6.66
N TYR A 37 -11.06 2.91 6.60
CA TYR A 37 -10.64 3.90 7.58
C TYR A 37 -11.61 5.10 7.65
N ASN A 38 -12.08 5.59 6.51
CA ASN A 38 -12.96 6.75 6.42
C ASN A 38 -14.43 6.48 6.77
N ARG A 39 -14.81 5.23 7.05
CA ARG A 39 -16.22 4.82 7.25
C ARG A 39 -16.95 5.55 8.39
N GLY A 40 -16.21 6.00 9.40
CA GLY A 40 -16.76 6.64 10.60
C GLY A 40 -16.99 8.15 10.48
N PHE A 41 -16.57 8.76 9.37
CA PHE A 41 -16.63 10.22 9.18
C PHE A 41 -17.85 10.62 8.34
N ARG A 42 -18.43 11.78 8.66
CA ARG A 42 -19.47 12.42 7.83
C ARG A 42 -18.92 12.66 6.42
N PRO A 43 -19.73 12.62 5.35
CA PRO A 43 -19.25 12.81 3.98
C PRO A 43 -18.38 14.07 3.78
N THR A 44 -18.69 15.16 4.49
CA THR A 44 -17.95 16.43 4.48
C THR A 44 -16.66 16.42 5.30
N GLU A 45 -16.50 15.44 6.20
CA GLU A 45 -15.32 15.26 7.06
C GLU A 45 -14.38 14.15 6.55
N ARG A 46 -14.78 13.42 5.50
CA ARG A 46 -13.95 12.38 4.89
C ARG A 46 -12.73 13.03 4.25
N GLY A 47 -11.54 12.64 4.71
CA GLY A 47 -10.30 12.94 4.00
C GLY A 47 -10.18 12.15 2.70
N SER A 48 -9.10 12.39 1.94
CA SER A 48 -8.79 11.59 0.75
C SER A 48 -8.72 10.09 1.08
N LEU A 49 -9.29 9.25 0.20
CA LEU A 49 -9.18 7.79 0.25
C LEU A 49 -7.71 7.34 0.13
N VAL A 50 -6.98 7.97 -0.78
CA VAL A 50 -5.56 7.74 -1.00
C VAL A 50 -4.82 9.04 -0.73
N ARG A 51 -4.05 9.08 0.36
CA ARG A 51 -3.20 10.22 0.68
C ARG A 51 -1.96 10.14 -0.19
N LEU A 52 -1.72 11.16 -1.02
CA LEU A 52 -0.53 11.23 -1.90
C LEU A 52 0.79 10.94 -1.16
N PRO A 53 1.08 11.52 0.02
CA PRO A 53 2.31 11.20 0.74
C PRO A 53 2.42 9.71 1.10
N LEU A 54 1.29 9.09 1.45
CA LEU A 54 1.25 7.67 1.81
C LEU A 54 1.42 6.78 0.59
N LEU A 55 0.82 7.15 -0.54
CA LEU A 55 1.00 6.46 -1.82
C LEU A 55 2.47 6.53 -2.27
N THR A 56 3.07 7.71 -2.26
CA THR A 56 4.48 7.91 -2.65
C THR A 56 5.42 7.11 -1.76
N LEU A 57 5.23 7.15 -0.43
CA LEU A 57 6.06 6.39 0.49
C LEU A 57 5.87 4.88 0.36
N SER A 58 4.63 4.42 0.23
CA SER A 58 4.31 2.98 0.06
C SER A 58 4.89 2.47 -1.25
N PHE A 59 4.68 3.19 -2.35
CA PHE A 59 5.22 2.80 -3.66
C PHE A 59 6.75 2.86 -3.67
N GLY A 60 7.35 3.91 -3.13
CA GLY A 60 8.81 4.00 -3.00
C GLY A 60 9.42 2.86 -2.20
N LEU A 61 8.76 2.45 -1.10
CA LEU A 61 9.16 1.27 -0.34
C LEU A 61 9.04 -0.02 -1.16
N ALA A 62 7.92 -0.20 -1.88
CA ALA A 62 7.72 -1.36 -2.73
C ALA A 62 8.82 -1.46 -3.81
N LEU A 63 9.21 -0.33 -4.40
CA LEU A 63 10.33 -0.26 -5.35
C LEU A 63 11.68 -0.60 -4.69
N LEU A 64 11.95 -0.01 -3.52
CA LEU A 64 13.21 -0.22 -2.80
C LEU A 64 13.39 -1.70 -2.44
N VAL A 65 12.33 -2.31 -1.91
CA VAL A 65 12.33 -3.72 -1.52
C VAL A 65 12.43 -4.63 -2.75
N ARG A 66 11.76 -4.26 -3.85
CA ARG A 66 11.85 -5.02 -5.12
C ARG A 66 13.23 -4.94 -5.75
N HIS A 67 13.95 -3.82 -5.57
CA HIS A 67 15.30 -3.64 -6.09
C HIS A 67 16.35 -4.41 -5.27
N ILE A 68 16.11 -4.57 -3.95
CA ILE A 68 17.05 -5.24 -3.05
C ILE A 68 16.68 -6.72 -2.95
N HIS A 69 17.33 -7.53 -3.78
CA HIS A 69 17.13 -8.98 -3.86
C HIS A 69 17.85 -9.79 -2.78
N ASP A 70 18.66 -9.13 -1.95
CA ASP A 70 19.52 -9.80 -0.99
C ASP A 70 18.72 -10.25 0.26
N GLU A 71 18.68 -11.55 0.54
CA GLU A 71 17.82 -12.18 1.55
C GLU A 71 18.06 -11.62 2.97
N LEU A 72 19.29 -11.15 3.24
CA LEU A 72 19.67 -10.57 4.54
C LEU A 72 19.13 -9.14 4.73
N TRP A 73 18.94 -8.38 3.64
CA TRP A 73 18.55 -6.97 3.71
C TRP A 73 17.04 -6.78 3.72
N GLN A 74 16.28 -7.72 3.16
CA GLN A 74 14.81 -7.64 3.11
C GLN A 74 14.17 -7.51 4.51
N PRO A 75 14.52 -8.32 5.53
CA PRO A 75 13.95 -8.18 6.87
C PRO A 75 14.27 -6.85 7.52
N VAL A 76 15.49 -6.33 7.29
CA VAL A 76 15.95 -5.04 7.83
C VAL A 76 15.16 -3.88 7.21
N LEU A 77 14.92 -3.92 5.90
CA LEU A 77 14.12 -2.90 5.20
C LEU A 77 12.67 -2.90 5.65
N ILE A 78 12.07 -4.08 5.81
CA ILE A 78 10.70 -4.23 6.32
C ILE A 78 10.63 -3.68 7.75
N ALA A 79 11.57 -4.05 8.62
CA ALA A 79 11.62 -3.57 10.00
C ALA A 79 11.77 -2.04 10.06
N ALA A 80 12.69 -1.47 9.28
CA ALA A 80 12.88 -0.03 9.17
C ALA A 80 11.61 0.68 8.68
N ALA A 81 10.96 0.14 7.64
CA ALA A 81 9.73 0.69 7.11
C ALA A 81 8.59 0.66 8.13
N VAL A 82 8.44 -0.42 8.89
CA VAL A 82 7.43 -0.54 9.95
C VAL A 82 7.71 0.44 11.08
N ILE A 83 8.98 0.63 11.48
CA ILE A 83 9.37 1.62 12.49
C ILE A 83 9.02 3.04 12.02
N ILE A 84 9.38 3.38 10.77
CA ILE A 84 9.05 4.68 10.16
C ILE A 84 7.53 4.86 10.11
N ALA A 85 6.78 3.86 9.66
CA ALA A 85 5.33 3.89 9.60
C ALA A 85 4.70 4.10 10.99
N GLY A 86 5.23 3.42 12.01
CA GLY A 86 4.80 3.54 13.39
C GLY A 86 5.10 4.93 13.98
N PHE A 87 6.23 5.53 13.59
CA PHE A 87 6.58 6.88 13.97
C PHE A 87 5.61 7.91 13.36
N PHE A 88 5.38 7.84 12.05
CA PHE A 88 4.41 8.71 11.36
C PHE A 88 2.97 8.49 11.80
N SER A 89 2.63 7.28 12.25
CA SER A 89 1.33 6.95 12.83
C SER A 89 1.03 7.70 14.13
N ARG A 90 2.04 8.15 14.89
CA ARG A 90 1.81 8.84 16.17
C ARG A 90 1.39 10.31 16.03
N SER A 91 1.59 10.91 14.86
CA SER A 91 1.38 12.34 14.66
C SER A 91 -0.08 12.74 14.35
N GLY A 92 -0.98 11.76 14.13
CA GLY A 92 -2.40 12.01 13.85
C GLY A 92 -3.33 11.54 14.97
N HIS A 93 -4.33 12.36 15.31
CA HIS A 93 -5.42 12.08 16.28
C HIS A 93 -6.40 10.96 15.82
N GLY A 94 -5.91 9.89 15.21
CA GLY A 94 -6.72 8.80 14.70
C GLY A 94 -5.86 7.69 14.10
N ARG A 95 -6.09 6.48 14.63
CA ARG A 95 -5.63 5.14 14.20
C ARG A 95 -4.65 5.10 13.02
N GLY A 96 -3.44 4.62 13.27
CA GLY A 96 -2.35 4.48 12.30
C GLY A 96 -2.66 3.63 11.09
N MET A 97 -3.19 4.25 10.02
CA MET A 97 -3.26 3.63 8.68
C MET A 97 -1.88 3.39 8.07
N GLY A 98 -0.86 4.12 8.52
CA GLY A 98 0.49 4.04 7.97
C GLY A 98 1.12 2.65 8.08
N VAL A 99 1.02 2.01 9.25
CA VAL A 99 1.64 0.70 9.51
C VAL A 99 1.12 -0.39 8.57
N PRO A 100 -0.21 -0.67 8.48
CA PRO A 100 -0.69 -1.69 7.58
C PRO A 100 -0.38 -1.37 6.11
N MET A 101 -0.39 -0.08 5.71
CA MET A 101 -0.05 0.31 4.34
C MET A 101 1.41 -0.01 3.98
N MET A 102 2.35 0.35 4.85
CA MET A 102 3.77 0.07 4.58
C MET A 102 4.05 -1.44 4.56
N MET A 103 3.37 -2.22 5.41
CA MET A 103 3.50 -3.67 5.40
C MET A 103 2.95 -4.29 4.11
N ILE A 104 1.77 -3.86 3.64
CA ILE A 104 1.20 -4.32 2.37
C ILE A 104 2.15 -3.97 1.22
N ALA A 105 2.66 -2.74 1.19
CA ALA A 105 3.58 -2.29 0.14
C ALA A 105 4.89 -3.08 0.12
N ALA A 106 5.45 -3.39 1.29
CA ALA A 106 6.64 -4.23 1.39
C ALA A 106 6.37 -5.65 0.86
N LEU A 107 5.23 -6.27 1.22
CA LEU A 107 4.86 -7.59 0.73
C LEU A 107 4.66 -7.61 -0.80
N LEU A 108 4.05 -6.56 -1.36
CA LEU A 108 3.93 -6.41 -2.82
C LEU A 108 5.30 -6.20 -3.48
N GLY A 109 6.19 -5.41 -2.88
CA GLY A 109 7.57 -5.22 -3.35
C GLY A 109 8.37 -6.53 -3.40
N LEU A 110 8.13 -7.43 -2.44
CA LEU A 110 8.73 -8.77 -2.40
C LEU A 110 8.07 -9.78 -3.35
N GLY A 111 6.94 -9.43 -3.98
CA GLY A 111 6.15 -10.36 -4.79
C GLY A 111 5.29 -11.34 -3.98
N TYR A 112 5.13 -11.15 -2.67
CA TYR A 112 4.25 -11.95 -1.82
C TYR A 112 2.78 -11.51 -1.93
N ILE A 113 2.20 -11.67 -3.12
CA ILE A 113 0.86 -11.19 -3.47
C ILE A 113 -0.21 -11.76 -2.53
N LEU A 114 -0.16 -13.07 -2.22
CA LEU A 114 -1.16 -13.71 -1.36
C LEU A 114 -1.10 -13.16 0.07
N SER A 115 0.10 -12.94 0.61
CA SER A 115 0.30 -12.33 1.93
C SER A 115 -0.20 -10.88 1.95
N ALA A 116 0.11 -10.11 0.90
CA ALA A 116 -0.35 -8.73 0.76
C ALA A 116 -1.89 -8.64 0.69
N ALA A 117 -2.52 -9.52 -0.10
CA ALA A 117 -3.96 -9.61 -0.21
C ALA A 117 -4.61 -10.01 1.13
N THR A 118 -4.06 -11.03 1.81
CA THR A 118 -4.53 -11.48 3.12
C THR A 118 -4.44 -10.35 4.14
N LEU A 119 -3.31 -9.63 4.19
CA LEU A 119 -3.13 -8.50 5.08
C LEU A 119 -4.10 -7.34 4.76
N THR A 120 -4.36 -7.09 3.47
CA THR A 120 -5.34 -6.09 3.03
C THR A 120 -6.75 -6.44 3.53
N VAL A 121 -7.16 -7.71 3.40
CA VAL A 121 -8.45 -8.20 3.90
C VAL A 121 -8.52 -8.07 5.42
N VAL A 122 -7.51 -8.55 6.13
CA VAL A 122 -7.44 -8.48 7.60
C VAL A 122 -7.48 -7.03 8.07
N ALA A 123 -6.67 -6.13 7.49
CA ALA A 123 -6.65 -4.72 7.85
C ALA A 123 -8.03 -4.08 7.62
N THR A 124 -8.66 -4.36 6.48
CA THR A 124 -10.01 -3.89 6.15
C THR A 124 -11.03 -4.37 7.18
N LEU A 125 -11.03 -5.67 7.52
CA LEU A 125 -11.92 -6.23 8.55
C LEU A 125 -11.66 -5.60 9.91
N VAL A 126 -10.41 -5.39 10.31
CA VAL A 126 -10.05 -4.72 11.56
C VAL A 126 -10.61 -3.30 11.60
N TYR A 127 -10.48 -2.51 10.53
CA TYR A 127 -11.12 -1.19 10.47
C TYR A 127 -12.65 -1.26 10.45
N MET A 128 -13.23 -2.30 9.84
CA MET A 128 -14.66 -2.50 9.79
C MET A 128 -15.28 -3.06 11.08
N LEU A 129 -14.51 -3.71 11.94
CA LEU A 129 -14.98 -4.22 13.23
C LEU A 129 -14.60 -3.27 14.37
N SER A 130 -13.58 -2.45 14.14
CA SER A 130 -13.12 -1.44 15.07
C SER A 130 -14.27 -0.48 15.44
N PRO A 131 -14.47 -0.21 16.75
CA PRO A 131 -15.48 0.75 17.20
C PRO A 131 -15.17 2.12 16.62
N VAL A 132 -16.18 2.72 15.98
CA VAL A 132 -16.11 4.10 15.50
C VAL A 132 -16.21 4.98 16.74
N PRO A 133 -15.17 5.78 17.07
CA PRO A 133 -15.28 6.71 18.18
C PRO A 133 -16.42 7.68 17.88
N LYS A 134 -17.45 7.70 18.74
CA LYS A 134 -18.48 8.73 18.69
C LYS A 134 -17.78 10.07 18.97
N ARG A 135 -17.68 10.92 17.95
CA ARG A 135 -17.32 12.33 18.14
C ARG A 135 -18.59 13.11 18.44
#